data_AF-A0A0M3IJV0-F1
#
_entry.id   AF-A0A0M3IJV0-F1
#
_cell.length_a   1.000
_cell.length_b   1.000
_cell.length_c   1.000
_cell.angle_alpha   90.00
_cell.angle_beta   90.00
_cell.angle_gamma   90.00
#
_symmetry.space_group_name_H-M   'P 1'
#
loop_
_entity.id
_entity.type
_entity.pdbx_description
1 polymer ?
#
loop_
_entity_poly.entity_id
_entity_poly.type
_entity_poly.pdbx_seq_one_letter_code
_entity_poly.pdbx_strand_id
1 'polypeptide(L)'
;MSALLSPSTEMGDQKALNPITAIVIVADKNKCPRGFFPITKTHDDQTDADLWKESSFSFFSRPVRYLAISRETPSNMVGVQVVTDLCVVKDTDPIPMGFIAIDYTADSKEKSLRKKYLCVRSMSRDAVVDAIGEIIVLNRHKKPPRNFSSAGEIDGSLICFRHVVIPPSFGINLPRSQSSGGLYPSVGEDRHSAPVLAGGGQQGGGVNALTIKLASTRIGVDDVPFKLNPIIESSLARNKLTALPTIKIYDQARLDSEFSYQFSLERATLSNP
;
A
#
# COMPACT_ATOMS: atom_id res chain seq x y z
N MET A 1 -7.49 44.85 -5.71
CA MET A 1 -7.42 44.06 -4.46
C MET A 1 -8.81 43.48 -4.21
N SER A 2 -9.04 42.22 -4.56
CA SER A 2 -10.22 41.47 -4.10
C SER A 2 -9.81 40.00 -3.96
N ALA A 3 -10.04 39.47 -2.76
CA ALA A 3 -9.41 38.31 -2.19
C ALA A 3 -9.79 36.99 -2.89
N LEU A 4 -8.77 36.13 -3.02
CA LEU A 4 -8.89 34.71 -3.30
C LEU A 4 -9.60 34.04 -2.12
N LEU A 5 -10.80 33.51 -2.35
CA LEU A 5 -11.44 32.57 -1.44
C LEU A 5 -10.94 31.16 -1.77
N SER A 6 -9.96 30.69 -1.02
CA SER A 6 -9.60 29.28 -0.94
C SER A 6 -10.71 28.53 -0.19
N PRO A 7 -11.23 27.40 -0.73
CA PRO A 7 -12.16 26.56 0.01
C PRO A 7 -11.44 25.92 1.19
N SER A 8 -11.97 26.15 2.38
CA SER A 8 -11.58 25.54 3.64
C SER A 8 -11.93 24.04 3.63
N THR A 9 -10.93 23.17 3.80
CA THR A 9 -11.11 21.75 4.12
C THR A 9 -10.01 21.30 5.08
N GLU A 10 -10.00 21.90 6.28
CA GLU A 10 -9.20 21.46 7.41
C GLU A 10 -9.71 20.11 7.94
N MET A 11 -9.09 19.02 7.44
CA MET A 11 -9.07 17.61 7.90
C MET A 11 -8.98 16.63 6.70
N GLY A 12 -9.12 17.09 5.46
CA GLY A 12 -9.15 16.24 4.26
C GLY A 12 -7.80 15.98 3.56
N ASP A 13 -6.77 16.76 3.87
CA ASP A 13 -5.54 16.80 3.06
C ASP A 13 -4.63 15.57 3.19
N GLN A 14 -4.65 14.87 4.32
CA GLN A 14 -3.77 13.72 4.51
C GLN A 14 -4.18 12.51 3.64
N LYS A 15 -5.47 12.37 3.31
CA LYS A 15 -5.98 11.27 2.46
C LYS A 15 -5.83 11.58 0.96
N ALA A 16 -5.71 12.85 0.59
CA ALA A 16 -5.47 13.27 -0.80
C ALA A 16 -4.04 12.97 -1.28
N LEU A 17 -3.09 12.85 -0.35
CA LEU A 17 -1.69 12.51 -0.63
C LEU A 17 -1.40 11.00 -0.60
N ASN A 18 -2.35 10.18 -0.15
CA ASN A 18 -2.15 8.74 -0.11
C ASN A 18 -2.21 8.14 -1.51
N PRO A 19 -1.34 7.16 -1.81
CA PRO A 19 -1.37 6.49 -3.11
C PRO A 19 -2.67 5.72 -3.28
N ILE A 20 -3.08 5.58 -4.53
CA ILE A 20 -4.19 4.73 -4.94
C ILE A 20 -3.72 3.28 -4.85
N THR A 21 -4.50 2.46 -4.14
CA THR A 21 -4.21 1.03 -3.91
C THR A 21 -4.91 0.13 -4.91
N ALA A 22 -6.07 0.55 -5.41
CA ALA A 22 -6.82 -0.20 -6.42
C ALA A 22 -7.70 0.70 -7.28
N ILE A 23 -8.01 0.24 -8.48
CA ILE A 23 -8.85 0.93 -9.47
C ILE A 23 -9.84 -0.08 -10.04
N VAL A 24 -11.08 0.35 -10.22
CA VAL A 24 -12.15 -0.43 -10.86
C VAL A 24 -12.99 0.46 -11.77
N ILE A 25 -13.77 -0.16 -12.66
CA ILE A 25 -14.82 0.52 -13.43
C ILE A 25 -16.18 0.02 -12.91
N VAL A 26 -17.15 0.92 -12.77
CA VAL A 26 -18.52 0.59 -12.31
C VAL A 26 -19.55 1.09 -13.32
N ALA A 27 -20.65 0.35 -13.46
CA ALA A 27 -21.78 0.76 -14.29
C ALA A 27 -22.69 1.77 -13.60
N ASP A 28 -22.88 1.60 -12.28
CA ASP A 28 -23.67 2.51 -11.44
C ASP A 28 -22.81 3.10 -10.33
N LYS A 29 -22.71 4.44 -10.30
CA LYS A 29 -21.97 5.18 -9.26
C LYS A 29 -22.50 4.90 -7.84
N ASN A 30 -23.77 4.54 -7.69
CA ASN A 30 -24.39 4.22 -6.40
C ASN A 30 -24.11 2.78 -5.94
N LYS A 31 -23.66 1.90 -6.85
CA LYS A 31 -23.29 0.51 -6.57
C LYS A 31 -21.77 0.33 -6.50
N CYS A 32 -21.04 1.41 -6.20
CA CYS A 32 -19.59 1.35 -6.09
C CYS A 32 -19.19 0.44 -4.91
N PRO A 33 -18.21 -0.47 -5.08
CA PRO A 33 -17.74 -1.32 -3.99
C PRO A 33 -17.28 -0.51 -2.78
N ARG A 34 -17.41 -1.07 -1.58
CA ARG A 34 -16.97 -0.41 -0.35
C ARG A 34 -15.49 -0.02 -0.43
N GLY A 35 -15.19 1.20 -0.02
CA GLY A 35 -13.82 1.75 -0.03
C GLY A 35 -13.40 2.35 -1.37
N PHE A 36 -14.22 2.24 -2.41
CA PHE A 36 -14.00 2.88 -3.71
C PHE A 36 -14.81 4.17 -3.85
N PHE A 37 -14.24 5.13 -4.55
CA PHE A 37 -14.83 6.44 -4.81
C PHE A 37 -14.89 6.67 -6.32
N PRO A 38 -16.09 6.76 -6.93
CA PRO A 38 -16.23 6.97 -8.36
C PRO A 38 -15.89 8.42 -8.74
N ILE A 39 -15.17 8.59 -9.84
CA ILE A 39 -14.92 9.86 -10.50
C ILE A 39 -16.11 10.13 -11.42
N THR A 40 -17.06 10.94 -10.93
CA THR A 40 -18.31 11.22 -11.65
C THR A 40 -18.26 12.51 -12.47
N LYS A 41 -17.27 13.37 -12.22
CA LYS A 41 -17.12 14.66 -12.88
C LYS A 41 -15.74 14.80 -13.51
N THR A 42 -15.70 15.40 -14.68
CA THR A 42 -14.44 15.76 -15.35
C THR A 42 -13.77 16.91 -14.62
N HIS A 43 -12.45 16.96 -14.74
CA HIS A 43 -11.64 17.96 -14.06
C HIS A 43 -11.74 19.33 -14.73
N ASP A 44 -11.91 19.40 -16.05
CA ASP A 44 -11.87 20.65 -16.81
C ASP A 44 -13.19 21.43 -16.80
N ASP A 45 -14.30 20.81 -17.16
CA ASP A 45 -15.60 21.48 -17.29
C ASP A 45 -16.66 21.00 -16.28
N GLN A 46 -16.28 20.11 -15.36
CA GLN A 46 -17.16 19.55 -14.31
C GLN A 46 -18.41 18.85 -14.88
N THR A 47 -18.33 18.39 -16.13
CA THR A 47 -19.36 17.59 -16.80
C THR A 47 -19.24 16.12 -16.42
N ASP A 48 -20.20 15.29 -16.88
CA ASP A 48 -20.24 13.86 -16.55
C ASP A 48 -18.98 13.13 -17.08
N ALA A 49 -18.29 12.42 -16.18
CA ALA A 49 -17.06 11.67 -16.48
C ALA A 49 -17.33 10.24 -16.96
N ASP A 50 -18.46 10.04 -17.65
CA ASP A 50 -18.80 8.77 -18.26
C ASP A 50 -17.82 8.40 -19.39
N LEU A 51 -17.30 7.18 -19.31
CA LEU A 51 -16.32 6.62 -20.24
C LEU A 51 -16.97 5.84 -21.39
N TRP A 52 -18.31 5.80 -21.46
CA TRP A 52 -19.07 5.10 -22.50
C TRP A 52 -19.92 6.08 -23.33
N LYS A 53 -19.25 6.95 -24.10
CA LYS A 53 -19.88 8.13 -24.73
C LYS A 53 -20.38 7.99 -26.17
N GLU A 54 -20.20 6.85 -26.83
CA GLU A 54 -20.58 6.70 -28.24
C GLU A 54 -21.72 5.68 -28.39
N SER A 55 -22.95 6.20 -28.38
CA SER A 55 -24.04 5.58 -29.13
C SER A 55 -25.01 6.68 -29.60
N SER A 56 -24.71 7.26 -30.77
CA SER A 56 -25.57 8.24 -31.44
C SER A 56 -26.88 7.65 -31.97
N PHE A 57 -27.12 6.35 -31.77
CA PHE A 57 -28.28 5.61 -32.25
C PHE A 57 -29.13 4.96 -31.15
N SER A 58 -28.73 5.04 -29.87
CA SER A 58 -29.50 4.44 -28.77
C SER A 58 -30.37 5.50 -28.09
N PHE A 59 -31.63 5.60 -28.53
CA PHE A 59 -32.66 6.46 -27.91
C PHE A 59 -33.18 5.89 -26.57
N PHE A 60 -32.75 4.70 -26.16
CA PHE A 60 -33.10 4.07 -24.88
C PHE A 60 -31.85 3.50 -24.18
N SER A 61 -31.79 3.66 -22.85
CA SER A 61 -30.83 3.10 -21.89
C SER A 61 -29.41 2.83 -22.43
N ARG A 62 -28.61 3.89 -22.62
CA ARG A 62 -27.18 3.73 -22.94
C ARG A 62 -26.41 3.22 -21.71
N PRO A 63 -25.46 2.28 -21.86
CA PRO A 63 -24.55 1.93 -20.78
C PRO A 63 -23.74 3.16 -20.33
N VAL A 64 -23.47 3.24 -19.04
CA VAL A 64 -22.64 4.28 -18.41
C VAL A 64 -21.51 3.60 -17.67
N ARG A 65 -20.32 4.21 -17.66
CA ARG A 65 -19.14 3.64 -17.01
C ARG A 65 -18.35 4.73 -16.29
N TYR A 66 -18.17 4.55 -14.99
CA TYR A 66 -17.36 5.44 -14.16
C TYR A 66 -16.10 4.73 -13.67
N LEU A 67 -14.98 5.42 -13.72
CA LEU A 67 -13.76 5.00 -13.05
C LEU A 67 -13.91 5.21 -11.54
N ALA A 68 -13.49 4.26 -10.71
CA ALA A 68 -13.49 4.40 -9.27
C ALA A 68 -12.16 3.98 -8.67
N ILE A 69 -11.73 4.71 -7.64
CA ILE A 69 -10.42 4.54 -7.00
C ILE A 69 -10.58 4.17 -5.53
N SER A 70 -9.70 3.32 -5.02
CA SER A 70 -9.54 3.06 -3.59
C SER A 70 -8.18 3.54 -3.10
N ARG A 71 -8.18 4.06 -1.87
CA ARG A 71 -6.96 4.43 -1.12
C ARG A 71 -6.91 3.68 0.22
N GLU A 72 -7.78 2.69 0.42
CA GLU A 72 -7.81 1.94 1.66
C GLU A 72 -6.62 0.99 1.72
N THR A 73 -5.92 1.00 2.85
CA THR A 73 -4.92 -0.01 3.20
C THR A 73 -5.63 -1.11 3.98
N PRO A 74 -5.72 -2.35 3.48
CA PRO A 74 -6.28 -3.44 4.26
C PRO A 74 -5.40 -3.67 5.50
N SER A 75 -5.98 -3.44 6.69
CA SER A 75 -5.27 -3.50 7.98
C SER A 75 -4.78 -4.91 8.33
N ASN A 76 -5.26 -5.92 7.62
CA ASN A 76 -5.10 -7.34 7.90
C ASN A 76 -4.40 -8.13 6.78
N MET A 77 -3.85 -7.47 5.76
CA MET A 77 -3.05 -8.12 4.70
C MET A 77 -1.57 -7.87 4.88
N VAL A 78 -0.78 -8.93 4.66
CA VAL A 78 0.67 -8.86 4.50
C VAL A 78 0.95 -8.36 3.08
N GLY A 79 1.63 -7.22 2.97
CA GLY A 79 2.00 -6.61 1.69
C GLY A 79 0.91 -5.69 1.12
N VAL A 80 1.10 -4.38 1.29
CA VAL A 80 0.25 -3.37 0.67
C VAL A 80 0.66 -3.23 -0.80
N GLN A 81 -0.31 -3.30 -1.71
CA GLN A 81 -0.08 -2.98 -3.11
C GLN A 81 -0.52 -1.55 -3.42
N VAL A 82 0.23 -0.92 -4.32
CA VAL A 82 -0.04 0.44 -4.82
C VAL A 82 -0.04 0.41 -6.33
N VAL A 83 -0.88 1.26 -6.93
CA VAL A 83 -0.94 1.43 -8.37
C VAL A 83 0.20 2.33 -8.81
N THR A 84 1.07 1.84 -9.68
CA THR A 84 2.26 2.57 -10.13
C THR A 84 2.07 3.20 -11.51
N ASP A 85 1.19 2.66 -12.34
CA ASP A 85 1.01 3.15 -13.71
C ASP A 85 -0.35 2.76 -14.33
N LEU A 86 -0.74 3.53 -15.35
CA LEU A 86 -1.95 3.35 -16.13
C LEU A 86 -1.68 3.54 -17.62
N CYS A 87 -2.26 2.67 -18.43
CA CYS A 87 -2.28 2.87 -19.87
C CYS A 87 -3.61 2.43 -20.48
N VAL A 88 -3.99 3.09 -21.57
CA VAL A 88 -5.16 2.72 -22.36
C VAL A 88 -4.68 2.04 -23.63
N VAL A 89 -5.13 0.81 -23.83
CA VAL A 89 -4.79 0.01 -25.02
C VAL A 89 -6.03 -0.27 -25.84
N LYS A 90 -5.88 -0.51 -27.15
CA LYS A 90 -7.00 -0.96 -27.97
C LYS A 90 -7.34 -2.41 -27.60
N ASP A 91 -8.57 -2.82 -27.85
CA ASP A 91 -9.01 -4.19 -27.61
C ASP A 91 -8.33 -5.23 -28.51
N THR A 92 -7.82 -4.80 -29.67
CA THR A 92 -7.02 -5.60 -30.59
C THR A 92 -5.56 -5.74 -30.19
N ASP A 93 -5.06 -4.85 -29.34
CA ASP A 93 -3.63 -4.75 -29.04
C ASP A 93 -3.30 -5.60 -27.80
N PRO A 94 -2.10 -6.21 -27.74
CA PRO A 94 -1.71 -7.00 -26.57
C PRO A 94 -1.57 -6.12 -25.33
N ILE A 95 -1.93 -6.68 -24.16
CA ILE A 95 -1.74 -6.01 -22.88
C ILE A 95 -0.23 -5.90 -22.57
N PRO A 96 0.30 -4.70 -22.25
CA PRO A 96 1.72 -4.52 -21.94
C PRO A 96 2.17 -5.37 -20.74
N MET A 97 3.45 -5.78 -20.77
CA MET A 97 4.03 -6.58 -19.69
C MET A 97 3.89 -5.89 -18.33
N GLY A 98 3.42 -6.63 -17.32
CA GLY A 98 3.22 -6.13 -15.96
C GLY A 98 1.94 -5.34 -15.75
N PHE A 99 1.10 -5.19 -16.77
CA PHE A 99 -0.23 -4.58 -16.64
C PHE A 99 -1.34 -5.64 -16.65
N ILE A 100 -2.46 -5.30 -16.01
CA ILE A 100 -3.70 -6.09 -16.01
C ILE A 100 -4.81 -5.20 -16.58
N ALA A 101 -5.56 -5.72 -17.55
CA ALA A 101 -6.72 -5.03 -18.11
C ALA A 101 -7.94 -5.12 -17.19
N ILE A 102 -8.67 -4.01 -17.06
CA ILE A 102 -10.00 -4.00 -16.42
C ILE A 102 -11.03 -4.35 -17.49
N ASP A 103 -11.39 -5.62 -17.59
CA ASP A 103 -12.29 -6.12 -18.65
C ASP A 103 -13.77 -5.98 -18.30
N TYR A 104 -14.09 -6.06 -17.00
CA TYR A 104 -15.46 -6.10 -16.50
C TYR A 104 -15.70 -5.07 -15.39
N THR A 105 -16.94 -4.61 -15.31
CA THR A 105 -17.38 -3.72 -14.23
C THR A 105 -17.40 -4.47 -12.91
N ALA A 106 -17.03 -3.79 -11.82
CA ALA A 106 -16.95 -4.41 -10.51
C ALA A 106 -18.33 -4.78 -9.94
N ASP A 107 -19.35 -3.97 -10.25
CA ASP A 107 -20.72 -4.03 -9.71
C ASP A 107 -21.63 -5.00 -10.48
N SER A 108 -21.62 -4.94 -11.81
CA SER A 108 -22.55 -5.65 -12.68
C SER A 108 -21.92 -6.78 -13.50
N LYS A 109 -20.58 -6.90 -13.51
CA LYS A 109 -19.82 -7.88 -14.31
C LYS A 109 -20.09 -7.77 -15.83
N GLU A 110 -20.48 -6.59 -16.29
CA GLU A 110 -20.65 -6.27 -17.70
C GLU A 110 -19.31 -5.82 -18.31
N LYS A 111 -19.20 -5.82 -19.65
CA LYS A 111 -18.01 -5.29 -20.33
C LYS A 111 -17.71 -3.85 -19.85
N SER A 112 -16.47 -3.60 -19.46
CA SER A 112 -16.05 -2.32 -18.87
C SER A 112 -16.02 -1.19 -19.89
N LEU A 113 -15.48 -1.44 -21.09
CA LEU A 113 -15.24 -0.47 -22.16
C LEU A 113 -15.45 -1.14 -23.53
N ARG A 114 -15.71 -0.34 -24.58
CA ARG A 114 -16.12 -0.88 -25.90
C ARG A 114 -14.95 -1.35 -26.77
N LYS A 115 -14.05 -0.44 -27.12
CA LYS A 115 -12.98 -0.61 -28.13
C LYS A 115 -11.57 -0.61 -27.52
N LYS A 116 -11.49 -0.51 -26.20
CA LYS A 116 -10.25 -0.24 -25.47
C LYS A 116 -10.29 -0.91 -24.11
N TYR A 117 -9.12 -1.17 -23.55
CA TYR A 117 -8.95 -1.58 -22.16
C TYR A 117 -8.23 -0.47 -21.40
N LEU A 118 -8.67 -0.24 -20.16
CA LEU A 118 -7.87 0.48 -19.17
C LEU A 118 -7.02 -0.55 -18.43
N CYS A 119 -5.71 -0.41 -18.56
CA CYS A 119 -4.73 -1.31 -18.00
C CYS A 119 -4.07 -0.67 -16.78
N VAL A 120 -3.91 -1.46 -15.73
CA VAL A 120 -3.36 -1.04 -14.44
C VAL A 120 -2.13 -1.85 -14.11
N ARG A 121 -1.06 -1.17 -13.69
CA ARG A 121 0.12 -1.81 -13.10
C ARG A 121 0.15 -1.54 -11.61
N SER A 122 0.20 -2.62 -10.82
CA SER A 122 0.32 -2.55 -9.37
C SER A 122 1.60 -3.23 -8.92
N MET A 123 2.25 -2.69 -7.89
CA MET A 123 3.46 -3.26 -7.28
C MET A 123 3.33 -3.25 -5.77
N SER A 124 4.15 -4.08 -5.10
CA SER A 124 4.29 -3.99 -3.64
C SER A 124 4.79 -2.62 -3.24
N ARG A 125 4.21 -2.05 -2.18
CA ARG A 125 4.62 -0.77 -1.57
C ARG A 125 6.13 -0.71 -1.30
N ASP A 126 6.72 -1.83 -0.88
CA ASP A 126 8.13 -1.93 -0.51
C ASP A 126 9.07 -1.89 -1.72
N ALA A 127 8.54 -2.11 -2.93
CA ALA A 127 9.33 -2.15 -4.16
C ALA A 127 9.40 -0.79 -4.88
N VAL A 128 8.64 0.22 -4.44
CA VAL A 128 8.49 1.50 -5.15
C VAL A 128 8.53 2.70 -4.19
N VAL A 129 9.03 3.82 -4.69
CA VAL A 129 9.14 5.08 -3.93
C VAL A 129 7.90 5.96 -4.13
N ASP A 130 7.35 5.95 -5.34
CA ASP A 130 6.19 6.71 -5.77
C ASP A 130 5.11 5.80 -6.36
N ALA A 131 3.88 6.32 -6.37
CA ALA A 131 2.71 5.65 -6.95
C ALA A 131 1.72 6.70 -7.42
N ILE A 132 0.70 6.28 -8.16
CA ILE A 132 -0.37 7.18 -8.60
C ILE A 132 -1.18 7.62 -7.37
N GLY A 133 -1.25 8.92 -7.12
CA GLY A 133 -2.05 9.50 -6.04
C GLY A 133 -3.37 10.11 -6.52
N GLU A 134 -3.39 10.52 -7.78
CA GLU A 134 -4.51 11.25 -8.36
C GLU A 134 -4.77 10.83 -9.80
N ILE A 135 -6.05 10.70 -10.14
CA ILE A 135 -6.53 10.40 -11.49
C ILE A 135 -7.62 11.40 -11.83
N ILE A 136 -7.54 11.97 -13.03
CA ILE A 136 -8.50 12.93 -13.56
C ILE A 136 -8.96 12.52 -14.95
N VAL A 137 -10.17 12.95 -15.31
CA VAL A 137 -10.78 12.74 -16.62
C VAL A 137 -11.02 14.09 -17.28
N LEU A 138 -10.66 14.23 -18.55
CA LEU A 138 -10.79 15.46 -19.33
C LEU A 138 -11.58 15.19 -20.61
N ASN A 139 -12.60 16.00 -20.90
CA ASN A 139 -13.38 15.87 -22.15
C ASN A 139 -12.96 16.89 -23.21
N ARG A 140 -12.71 18.13 -22.79
CA ARG A 140 -12.46 19.25 -23.68
C ARG A 140 -10.97 19.38 -24.00
N HIS A 141 -10.13 19.22 -22.99
CA HIS A 141 -8.68 19.34 -23.15
C HIS A 141 -8.04 17.97 -23.42
N LYS A 142 -7.52 17.80 -24.65
CA LYS A 142 -6.80 16.59 -25.07
C LYS A 142 -5.32 16.59 -24.68
N LYS A 143 -4.91 17.48 -23.76
CA LYS A 143 -3.55 17.58 -23.26
C LYS A 143 -3.57 17.49 -21.73
N PRO A 144 -2.68 16.69 -21.12
CA PRO A 144 -2.55 16.65 -19.68
C PRO A 144 -2.23 18.04 -19.09
N PRO A 145 -2.85 18.42 -17.96
CA PRO A 145 -2.46 19.58 -17.17
C PRO A 145 -1.02 19.45 -16.65
N ARG A 146 -0.47 20.55 -16.12
CA ARG A 146 0.86 20.53 -15.49
C ARG A 146 0.91 19.47 -14.40
N ASN A 147 2.00 18.70 -14.36
CA ASN A 147 2.25 17.61 -13.40
C ASN A 147 1.34 16.38 -13.55
N PHE A 148 0.60 16.26 -14.66
CA PHE A 148 -0.15 15.04 -15.00
C PHE A 148 0.43 14.37 -16.24
N SER A 149 0.43 13.05 -16.22
CA SER A 149 0.78 12.17 -17.34
C SER A 149 -0.50 11.64 -18.00
N SER A 150 -0.44 11.36 -19.30
CA SER A 150 -1.55 10.78 -20.06
C SER A 150 -1.52 9.25 -19.98
N ALA A 151 -2.60 8.61 -19.51
CA ALA A 151 -2.80 7.17 -19.69
C ALA A 151 -3.32 6.84 -21.10
N GLY A 152 -4.04 7.79 -21.73
CA GLY A 152 -4.63 7.65 -23.06
C GLY A 152 -6.11 8.00 -23.08
N GLU A 153 -6.70 7.91 -24.28
CA GLU A 153 -8.07 8.38 -24.53
C GLU A 153 -9.07 7.23 -24.68
N ILE A 154 -10.22 7.35 -24.03
CA ILE A 154 -11.35 6.42 -24.04
C ILE A 154 -12.61 7.18 -24.47
N ASP A 155 -13.19 6.83 -25.62
CA ASP A 155 -14.45 7.41 -26.13
C ASP A 155 -14.53 8.94 -26.08
N GLY A 156 -13.44 9.64 -26.43
CA GLY A 156 -13.39 11.10 -26.38
C GLY A 156 -13.02 11.68 -25.01
N SER A 157 -12.78 10.85 -23.99
CA SER A 157 -12.34 11.28 -22.66
C SER A 157 -10.87 10.90 -22.45
N LEU A 158 -10.02 11.89 -22.15
CA LEU A 158 -8.61 11.68 -21.84
C LEU A 158 -8.46 11.34 -20.36
N ILE A 159 -7.82 10.21 -20.08
CA ILE A 159 -7.46 9.81 -18.71
C ILE A 159 -6.05 10.31 -18.40
N CYS A 160 -5.90 11.04 -17.31
CA CYS A 160 -4.61 11.50 -16.82
C CYS A 160 -4.41 11.10 -15.37
N PHE A 161 -3.15 10.98 -14.97
CA PHE A 161 -2.78 10.62 -13.61
C PHE A 161 -1.54 11.38 -13.16
N ARG A 162 -1.36 11.48 -11.85
CA ARG A 162 -0.21 12.12 -11.21
C ARG A 162 0.37 11.22 -10.13
N HIS A 163 1.69 11.12 -10.13
CA HIS A 163 2.43 10.42 -9.08
C HIS A 163 2.54 11.25 -7.80
N VAL A 164 2.54 10.55 -6.68
CA VAL A 164 2.84 11.08 -5.35
C VAL A 164 3.94 10.24 -4.73
N VAL A 165 4.81 10.90 -3.98
CA VAL A 165 5.76 10.18 -3.12
C VAL A 165 4.96 9.48 -2.06
N ILE A 166 5.17 8.17 -1.92
CA ILE A 166 4.37 7.42 -0.97
C ILE A 166 4.90 7.70 0.45
N PRO A 167 4.03 8.10 1.40
CA PRO A 167 4.46 8.35 2.77
C PRO A 167 5.17 7.13 3.37
N PRO A 168 6.25 7.32 4.16
CA PRO A 168 6.93 6.21 4.84
C PRO A 168 5.98 5.42 5.73
N SER A 169 5.02 6.09 6.38
CA SER A 169 4.01 5.46 7.24
C SER A 169 2.89 4.72 6.49
N PHE A 170 2.80 4.88 5.16
CA PHE A 170 1.70 4.31 4.40
C PHE A 170 1.84 2.78 4.31
N GLY A 171 0.81 2.07 4.79
CA GLY A 171 0.78 0.62 4.79
C GLY A 171 1.63 -0.04 5.88
N ILE A 172 2.26 0.74 6.76
CA ILE A 172 2.96 0.22 7.94
C ILE A 172 1.92 0.00 9.05
N ASN A 173 1.67 -1.26 9.40
CA ASN A 173 1.01 -1.62 10.64
C ASN A 173 1.99 -1.39 11.80
N LEU A 174 2.14 -0.14 12.23
CA LEU A 174 2.78 0.13 13.52
C LEU A 174 1.80 -0.34 14.60
N PRO A 175 2.19 -1.17 15.58
CA PRO A 175 1.33 -1.45 16.72
C PRO A 175 0.99 -0.11 17.36
N ARG A 176 -0.27 0.30 17.20
CA ARG A 176 -0.82 1.52 17.80
C ARG A 176 -0.74 1.28 19.31
N SER A 177 0.33 1.75 19.95
CA SER A 177 0.30 1.95 21.38
C SER A 177 -0.84 2.94 21.62
N GLN A 178 -1.95 2.44 22.17
CA GLN A 178 -2.91 3.32 22.76
C GLN A 178 -2.13 4.14 23.78
N SER A 179 -2.07 5.44 23.57
CA SER A 179 -1.56 6.39 24.54
C SER A 179 -2.53 6.45 25.72
N SER A 180 -2.55 5.38 26.52
CA SER A 180 -2.81 5.48 27.95
C SER A 180 -1.46 5.76 28.58
N GLY A 181 -1.34 6.94 29.19
CA GLY A 181 -0.08 7.56 29.56
C GLY A 181 0.87 6.71 30.42
N GLY A 182 2.15 7.10 30.38
CA GLY A 182 3.16 6.73 31.36
C GLY A 182 4.06 5.55 30.96
N LEU A 183 5.04 5.79 30.08
CA LEU A 183 6.21 4.90 29.94
C LEU A 183 7.55 5.64 29.93
N TYR A 184 7.54 6.97 30.06
CA TYR A 184 8.73 7.74 30.41
C TYR A 184 8.63 8.15 31.87
N PRO A 185 9.69 8.02 32.68
CA PRO A 185 9.73 8.67 33.98
C PRO A 185 9.53 10.17 33.73
N SER A 186 8.52 10.76 34.36
CA SER A 186 8.36 12.21 34.36
C SER A 186 9.60 12.80 35.02
N VAL A 187 10.36 13.58 34.26
CA VAL A 187 11.40 14.43 34.83
C VAL A 187 10.65 15.56 35.51
N GLY A 188 10.41 15.41 36.82
CA GLY A 188 9.81 16.46 37.62
C GLY A 188 10.70 17.69 37.58
N GLU A 189 10.16 18.80 37.07
CA GLU A 189 10.71 20.12 37.32
C GLU A 189 10.69 20.42 38.82
N ASP A 190 11.71 21.15 39.26
CA ASP A 190 11.93 21.69 40.60
C ASP A 190 12.29 20.74 41.74
N ARG A 191 13.61 20.66 41.99
CA ARG A 191 14.18 20.96 43.31
C ARG A 191 15.68 21.24 43.19
N HIS A 192 16.04 22.51 43.35
CA HIS A 192 17.39 22.91 43.70
C HIS A 192 17.84 22.18 44.98
N SER A 193 18.98 21.48 44.93
CA SER A 193 19.75 21.17 46.14
C SER A 193 21.22 21.04 45.76
N ALA A 194 22.00 21.98 46.29
CA ALA A 194 23.45 22.08 46.21
C ALA A 194 24.16 20.80 46.72
N PRO A 195 25.44 20.58 46.35
CA PRO A 195 26.14 19.36 46.73
C PRO A 195 26.54 19.43 48.20
N VAL A 196 26.12 18.44 48.99
CA VAL A 196 26.69 18.17 50.32
C VAL A 196 27.71 17.05 50.17
N LEU A 197 28.94 17.33 50.63
CA LEU A 197 30.04 16.39 50.78
C LEU A 197 29.86 15.54 52.06
N ALA A 198 30.36 14.30 51.98
CA ALA A 198 30.50 13.27 53.02
C ALA A 198 29.22 12.46 53.35
N GLY A 199 29.22 11.13 53.44
CA GLY A 199 30.25 10.12 53.29
C GLY A 199 29.66 8.76 53.71
N GLY A 200 30.14 7.67 53.09
CA GLY A 200 30.00 6.31 53.62
C GLY A 200 28.97 5.40 52.95
N GLY A 201 29.47 4.32 52.32
CA GLY A 201 28.78 3.02 52.28
C GLY A 201 28.40 2.45 50.91
N GLN A 202 29.21 1.49 50.45
CA GLN A 202 28.89 0.36 49.56
C GLN A 202 28.57 0.68 48.07
N GLN A 203 29.57 0.50 47.19
CA GLN A 203 29.70 -0.64 46.25
C GLN A 203 28.53 -0.73 45.23
N GLY A 204 28.70 -0.54 43.92
CA GLY A 204 29.89 -0.33 43.10
C GLY A 204 29.52 -0.33 41.61
N GLY A 205 30.45 0.14 40.77
CA GLY A 205 30.53 -0.24 39.36
C GLY A 205 29.85 0.69 38.36
N GLY A 206 30.47 1.85 38.08
CA GLY A 206 30.20 2.60 36.86
C GLY A 206 30.51 1.75 35.62
N VAL A 207 29.60 1.72 34.65
CA VAL A 207 29.86 1.17 33.32
C VAL A 207 29.39 2.17 32.26
N ASN A 208 30.34 2.51 31.39
CA ASN A 208 30.20 3.44 30.28
C ASN A 208 29.08 3.02 29.32
N ALA A 209 28.32 4.01 28.83
CA ALA A 209 27.13 3.86 28.00
C ALA A 209 27.37 3.34 26.56
N LEU A 210 28.40 2.53 26.31
CA LEU A 210 28.74 2.01 24.98
C LEU A 210 29.13 0.52 24.95
N THR A 211 28.76 -0.28 25.95
CA THR A 211 29.01 -1.74 25.91
C THR A 211 27.71 -2.52 26.11
N ILE A 212 27.29 -3.24 25.06
CA ILE A 212 26.22 -4.25 25.16
C ILE A 212 26.79 -5.43 25.95
N LYS A 213 26.49 -5.49 27.25
CA LYS A 213 26.64 -6.74 28.00
C LYS A 213 25.49 -7.67 27.60
N LEU A 214 25.84 -8.73 26.88
CA LEU A 214 24.99 -9.91 26.67
C LEU A 214 24.81 -10.62 28.02
N ALA A 215 23.83 -10.21 28.80
CA ALA A 215 23.38 -10.94 29.98
C ALA A 215 21.99 -10.49 30.42
N SER A 216 20.96 -11.05 29.78
CA SER A 216 19.69 -11.37 30.44
C SER A 216 18.82 -12.09 29.42
N THR A 217 18.65 -13.39 29.68
CA THR A 217 17.67 -14.32 29.11
C THR A 217 16.45 -13.60 28.57
N ARG A 218 16.15 -13.79 27.28
CA ARG A 218 14.83 -13.46 26.75
C ARG A 218 13.82 -14.26 27.58
N ILE A 219 13.12 -13.60 28.50
CA ILE A 219 12.01 -14.22 29.21
C ILE A 219 10.94 -14.43 28.14
N GLY A 220 10.83 -15.66 27.67
CA GLY A 220 9.70 -16.08 26.85
C GLY A 220 8.42 -15.84 27.64
N VAL A 221 7.36 -15.46 26.94
CA VAL A 221 6.02 -15.49 27.53
C VAL A 221 5.64 -16.97 27.58
N ASP A 222 6.12 -17.66 28.61
CA ASP A 222 5.63 -18.97 28.99
C ASP A 222 4.17 -18.76 29.43
N ASP A 223 3.26 -19.60 28.94
CA ASP A 223 1.80 -19.55 29.15
C ASP A 223 0.95 -18.80 28.09
N VAL A 224 1.42 -18.64 26.85
CA VAL A 224 0.51 -18.39 25.72
C VAL A 224 -0.09 -19.72 25.26
N PRO A 225 -1.39 -20.00 25.48
CA PRO A 225 -2.01 -21.22 24.98
C PRO A 225 -2.04 -21.19 23.46
N PHE A 226 -1.31 -22.11 22.82
CA PHE A 226 -1.38 -22.30 21.39
C PHE A 226 -2.74 -22.91 21.03
N LYS A 227 -3.62 -22.11 20.42
CA LYS A 227 -4.87 -22.59 19.83
C LYS A 227 -4.71 -22.67 18.32
N LEU A 228 -5.01 -23.83 17.75
CA LEU A 228 -5.02 -24.02 16.31
C LEU A 228 -6.11 -23.14 15.67
N ASN A 229 -5.83 -22.55 14.51
CA ASN A 229 -6.86 -21.81 13.78
C ASN A 229 -8.02 -22.78 13.42
N PRO A 230 -9.30 -22.43 13.68
CA PRO A 230 -10.45 -23.29 13.42
C PRO A 230 -10.53 -23.82 11.97
N ILE A 231 -10.02 -23.06 11.01
CA ILE A 231 -9.95 -23.45 9.60
C ILE A 231 -9.00 -24.64 9.42
N ILE A 232 -7.86 -24.64 10.12
CA ILE A 232 -6.85 -25.70 10.07
C ILE A 232 -7.34 -26.93 10.84
N GLU A 233 -8.01 -26.73 11.99
CA GLU A 233 -8.63 -27.79 12.77
C GLU A 233 -9.65 -28.58 11.94
N SER A 234 -10.51 -27.88 11.20
CA SER A 234 -11.48 -28.49 10.29
C SER A 234 -10.83 -29.23 9.11
N SER A 235 -9.61 -28.83 8.70
CA SER A 235 -8.87 -29.44 7.59
C SER A 235 -8.07 -30.65 8.06
N LEU A 236 -7.57 -30.62 9.30
CA LEU A 236 -6.88 -31.73 9.96
C LEU A 236 -7.84 -32.89 10.22
N ALA A 237 -9.06 -32.61 10.69
CA ALA A 237 -10.13 -33.59 10.86
C ALA A 237 -10.53 -34.29 9.55
N ARG A 238 -10.21 -33.70 8.39
CA ARG A 238 -10.48 -34.25 7.06
C ARG A 238 -9.28 -34.98 6.44
N ASN A 239 -8.24 -35.31 7.21
CA ASN A 239 -7.05 -36.07 6.78
C ASN A 239 -6.32 -35.52 5.55
N LYS A 240 -6.42 -34.21 5.26
CA LYS A 240 -5.71 -33.59 4.13
C LYS A 240 -4.22 -33.30 4.38
N LEU A 241 -3.70 -33.61 5.57
CA LEU A 241 -2.31 -33.33 5.95
C LEU A 241 -1.30 -34.39 5.49
N THR A 242 -1.75 -35.53 4.94
CA THR A 242 -0.87 -36.59 4.42
C THR A 242 -0.16 -36.21 3.12
N ALA A 243 -0.48 -35.05 2.54
CA ALA A 243 0.16 -34.51 1.33
C ALA A 243 1.29 -33.51 1.63
N LEU A 244 1.68 -33.31 2.89
CA LEU A 244 2.81 -32.43 3.21
C LEU A 244 4.14 -33.12 2.87
N PRO A 245 5.06 -32.43 2.18
CA PRO A 245 6.39 -32.96 1.93
C PRO A 245 7.10 -33.23 3.27
N THR A 246 7.78 -34.37 3.37
CA THR A 246 8.54 -34.76 4.56
C THR A 246 9.59 -33.69 4.88
N ILE A 247 9.45 -33.05 6.04
CA ILE A 247 10.44 -32.11 6.54
C ILE A 247 11.69 -32.92 6.92
N LYS A 248 12.79 -32.67 6.22
CA LYS A 248 14.09 -33.25 6.55
C LYS A 248 14.62 -32.54 7.80
N ILE A 249 14.80 -33.30 8.88
CA ILE A 249 15.41 -32.80 10.10
C ILE A 249 16.93 -32.89 9.91
N TYR A 250 17.60 -31.74 10.00
CA TYR A 250 19.05 -31.65 9.93
C TYR A 250 19.62 -31.33 11.31
N ASP A 251 20.76 -31.94 11.65
CA ASP A 251 21.56 -31.53 12.80
C ASP A 251 22.46 -30.34 12.42
N GLN A 252 23.00 -29.67 13.44
CA GLN A 252 23.83 -28.47 13.25
C GLN A 252 25.06 -28.77 12.38
N ALA A 253 25.71 -29.91 12.60
CA ALA A 253 26.91 -30.30 11.87
C ALA A 253 26.65 -30.49 10.37
N ARG A 254 25.48 -31.05 10.02
CA ARG A 254 25.07 -31.28 8.63
C ARG A 254 24.61 -30.01 7.93
N LEU A 255 23.97 -29.09 8.65
CA LEU A 255 23.67 -27.74 8.13
C LEU A 255 24.95 -27.00 7.75
N ASP A 256 25.94 -27.01 8.65
CA ASP A 256 27.22 -26.33 8.42
C ASP A 256 28.03 -26.99 7.29
N SER A 257 27.89 -28.31 7.09
CA SER A 257 28.54 -29.00 5.96
C SER A 257 27.86 -28.71 4.61
N GLU A 258 26.53 -28.74 4.55
CA GLU A 258 25.78 -28.77 3.29
C GLU A 258 25.45 -27.36 2.78
N PHE A 259 25.35 -26.39 3.69
CA PHE A 259 24.90 -25.03 3.38
C PHE A 259 25.88 -23.93 3.83
N SER A 260 27.10 -24.29 4.25
CA SER A 260 28.13 -23.29 4.54
C SER A 260 28.53 -22.54 3.27
N TYR A 261 28.19 -21.25 3.25
CA TYR A 261 28.59 -20.34 2.19
C TYR A 261 29.91 -19.64 2.53
N GLN A 262 30.96 -19.90 1.75
CA GLN A 262 32.34 -19.45 2.06
C GLN A 262 32.72 -18.05 1.52
N PHE A 263 31.80 -17.32 0.89
CA PHE A 263 32.03 -15.97 0.33
C PHE A 263 33.25 -15.86 -0.62
N SER A 264 33.70 -16.97 -1.19
CA SER A 264 34.91 -17.04 -2.00
C SER A 264 34.78 -16.21 -3.29
N LEU A 265 33.56 -16.14 -3.82
CA LEU A 265 33.23 -15.46 -5.06
C LEU A 265 33.30 -13.93 -4.88
N GLU A 266 32.77 -13.44 -3.76
CA GLU A 266 32.79 -12.03 -3.35
C GLU A 266 34.22 -11.57 -3.03
N ARG A 267 34.98 -12.41 -2.33
CA ARG A 267 36.39 -12.12 -2.05
C ARG A 267 37.22 -12.03 -3.32
N ALA A 268 36.96 -12.88 -4.31
CA ALA A 268 37.65 -12.83 -5.60
C ALA A 268 37.32 -11.56 -6.41
N THR A 269 36.09 -11.04 -6.31
CA THR A 269 35.72 -9.78 -6.97
C THR A 269 36.36 -8.53 -6.34
N LEU A 270 36.73 -8.59 -5.05
CA LEU A 270 37.38 -7.48 -4.34
C LEU A 270 38.91 -7.50 -4.49
N SER A 271 39.51 -8.61 -4.91
CA SER A 271 40.96 -8.76 -5.01
C SER A 271 41.55 -8.48 -6.40
N ASN A 272 40.73 -8.07 -7.38
CA ASN A 272 41.19 -7.69 -8.72
C ASN A 272 41.16 -6.15 -8.84
N PRO A 273 42.31 -5.45 -8.63
CA PRO A 273 42.44 -4.03 -8.94
C PRO A 273 42.46 -3.76 -10.45
#